data_AF-A0A4Z2IAL1-F1
#
_entry.id   AF-A0A4Z2IAL1-F1
#
_cell.length_a   1.000
_cell.length_b   1.000
_cell.length_c   1.000
_cell.angle_alpha   90.00
_cell.angle_beta   90.00
_cell.angle_gamma   90.00
#
_symmetry.space_group_name_H-M   'P 1'
#
loop_
_entity.id
_entity.type
_entity.pdbx_description
1 polymer ?
#
loop_
_entity_poly.entity_id
_entity_poly.type
_entity_poly.pdbx_seq_one_letter_code
_entity_poly.pdbx_strand_id
1 'polypeptide(L)'
;MYTNCRCISGSQSDARPAPCPNTCPHLLLPVILVISLASLIACLTHNPMYMMVLRCVPSEEKSFAIGIQFLLMRILAWLPAPALFGTAIDTSCIWWRRVCGKKFNCGYYDNNILRNRFLGLQVGYKVMGIALLMMLGWKAKRTQEYSLEKRPEGPL
;
A
#
# COMPACT_ATOMS: atom_id res chain seq x y z
N MET A 1 39.17 1.31 1.31
CA MET A 1 39.41 1.04 -0.12
C MET A 1 39.65 -0.45 -0.24
N TYR A 2 38.92 -1.14 -1.11
CA TYR A 2 39.06 -2.57 -1.35
C TYR A 2 39.87 -2.77 -2.63
N THR A 3 40.85 -3.67 -2.63
CA THR A 3 41.74 -3.94 -3.78
C THR A 3 41.56 -5.38 -4.28
N ASN A 4 42.04 -5.70 -5.48
CA ASN A 4 41.97 -7.04 -6.09
C ASN A 4 40.55 -7.62 -6.23
N CYS A 5 39.56 -6.80 -6.55
CA CYS A 5 38.18 -7.24 -6.75
C CYS A 5 38.02 -7.95 -8.11
N ARG A 6 37.59 -9.22 -8.08
CA ARG A 6 37.54 -10.12 -9.25
C ARG A 6 36.36 -9.86 -10.21
N CYS A 7 35.32 -9.17 -9.74
CA CYS A 7 34.06 -8.96 -10.48
C CYS A 7 33.90 -7.52 -11.01
N ILE A 8 34.95 -6.70 -10.99
CA ILE A 8 34.93 -5.33 -11.54
C ILE A 8 35.48 -5.39 -12.96
N SER A 9 34.64 -5.13 -13.94
CA SER A 9 35.05 -5.08 -15.35
C SER A 9 35.85 -3.79 -15.60
N GLY A 10 37.17 -3.92 -15.78
CA GLY A 10 38.09 -2.82 -16.08
C GLY A 10 39.51 -3.07 -15.54
N SER A 11 40.48 -2.25 -15.92
CA SER A 11 41.86 -2.30 -15.39
C SER A 11 41.98 -1.83 -13.93
N GLN A 12 40.89 -1.31 -13.35
CA GLN A 12 40.80 -0.87 -11.96
C GLN A 12 40.19 -1.98 -11.12
N SER A 13 41.01 -2.71 -10.36
CA SER A 13 40.60 -3.76 -9.43
C SER A 13 40.13 -3.25 -8.08
N ASP A 14 39.91 -1.93 -7.96
CA ASP A 14 39.79 -1.26 -6.68
C ASP A 14 38.36 -0.72 -6.50
N ALA A 15 37.70 -1.13 -5.42
CA ALA A 15 36.39 -0.62 -5.05
C ALA A 15 36.49 0.38 -3.89
N ARG A 16 35.74 1.48 -4.01
CA ARG A 16 35.55 2.44 -2.92
C ARG A 16 34.17 2.22 -2.28
N PRO A 17 34.05 2.27 -0.95
CA PRO A 17 32.75 2.20 -0.29
C PRO A 17 31.98 3.49 -0.57
N ALA A 18 31.14 3.45 -1.61
CA ALA A 18 30.23 4.52 -1.98
C ALA A 18 29.02 3.95 -2.72
N PRO A 19 27.84 4.58 -2.63
CA PRO A 19 26.73 4.27 -3.51
C PRO A 19 27.12 4.49 -4.98
N CYS A 20 26.55 3.69 -5.88
CA CYS A 20 26.66 3.94 -7.31
C CYS A 20 26.03 5.31 -7.65
N PRO A 21 26.57 6.04 -8.65
CA PRO A 21 25.97 7.29 -9.10
C PRO A 21 24.54 7.06 -9.59
N ASN A 22 23.61 7.91 -9.13
CA ASN A 22 22.21 7.83 -9.52
C ASN A 22 22.05 8.25 -10.99
N THR A 23 21.74 7.28 -11.86
CA THR A 23 21.54 7.53 -13.30
C THR A 23 20.20 8.22 -13.63
N CYS A 24 19.24 8.26 -12.69
CA CYS A 24 17.88 8.71 -12.96
C CYS A 24 17.37 9.82 -12.02
N PRO A 25 18.07 10.96 -11.86
CA PRO A 25 17.64 12.03 -10.96
C PRO A 25 16.34 12.73 -11.42
N HIS A 26 16.09 12.76 -12.73
CA HIS A 26 14.90 13.39 -13.32
C HIS A 26 13.57 12.71 -12.92
N LEU A 27 13.62 11.45 -12.46
CA LEU A 27 12.43 10.70 -12.06
C LEU A 27 11.95 11.06 -10.64
N LEU A 28 12.78 11.72 -9.84
CA LEU A 28 12.45 12.02 -8.44
C LEU A 28 11.28 13.01 -8.33
N LEU A 29 11.34 14.11 -9.08
CA LEU A 29 10.31 15.15 -9.08
C LEU A 29 8.93 14.65 -9.56
N PRO A 30 8.79 13.93 -10.69
CA PRO A 30 7.49 13.40 -11.09
C PRO A 30 6.94 12.37 -10.11
N VAL A 31 7.79 11.54 -9.48
CA VAL A 31 7.33 10.58 -8.45
C VAL A 31 6.75 11.31 -7.24
N ILE A 32 7.39 12.38 -6.77
CA ILE A 32 6.87 13.19 -5.66
C ILE A 32 5.51 13.80 -6.02
N LEU A 33 5.40 14.40 -7.21
CA LEU A 33 4.13 14.98 -7.68
C LEU A 33 3.02 13.92 -7.74
N VAL A 34 3.29 12.76 -8.31
CA VAL A 34 2.31 11.66 -8.40
C VAL A 34 1.87 11.18 -7.02
N ILE A 35 2.81 10.98 -6.08
CA ILE A 35 2.49 10.53 -4.71
C ILE A 35 1.68 11.62 -3.98
N SER A 36 2.03 12.89 -4.15
CA SER A 36 1.31 14.00 -3.53
C SER A 36 -0.13 14.15 -4.06
N LEU A 37 -0.31 13.98 -5.37
CA LEU A 37 -1.65 14.01 -5.98
C LEU A 37 -2.48 12.81 -5.51
N ALA A 38 -1.87 11.63 -5.45
CA ALA A 38 -2.52 10.42 -4.96
C ALA A 38 -2.93 10.54 -3.48
N SER A 39 -2.09 11.16 -2.63
CA SER A 39 -2.42 11.39 -1.22
C SER A 39 -3.53 12.44 -1.07
N LEU A 40 -3.52 13.49 -1.88
CA LEU A 40 -4.60 14.49 -1.91
C LEU A 40 -5.95 13.84 -2.25
N ILE A 41 -6.01 13.04 -3.32
CA ILE A 41 -7.22 12.32 -3.73
C ILE A 41 -7.68 11.36 -2.62
N ALA A 42 -6.75 10.66 -1.96
CA ALA A 42 -7.06 9.76 -0.86
C ALA A 42 -7.69 10.51 0.33
N CYS A 43 -7.11 11.65 0.72
CA CYS A 43 -7.66 12.49 1.80
C CYS A 43 -9.05 13.04 1.45
N LEU A 44 -9.23 13.54 0.22
CA LEU A 44 -10.50 14.05 -0.28
C LEU A 44 -11.59 12.98 -0.34
N THR A 45 -11.24 11.72 -0.56
CA THR A 45 -12.21 10.61 -0.60
C THR A 45 -12.51 10.08 0.80
N HIS A 46 -11.52 10.06 1.69
CA HIS A 46 -11.67 9.54 3.05
C HIS A 46 -12.58 10.43 3.90
N ASN A 47 -12.49 11.75 3.75
CA ASN A 47 -13.31 12.70 4.50
C ASN A 47 -14.84 12.50 4.30
N PRO A 48 -15.39 12.52 3.07
CA PRO A 48 -16.82 12.30 2.85
C PRO A 48 -17.26 10.89 3.25
N MET A 49 -16.39 9.87 3.11
CA MET A 49 -16.69 8.52 3.57
C MET A 49 -16.86 8.48 5.09
N TYR A 50 -15.98 9.13 5.84
CA TYR A 50 -16.11 9.27 7.29
C TYR A 50 -17.36 10.07 7.69
N MET A 51 -17.63 11.18 7.00
CA MET A 51 -18.84 11.98 7.21
C MET A 51 -20.13 11.21 6.90
N MET A 52 -20.12 10.30 5.92
CA MET A 52 -21.25 9.44 5.61
C MET A 52 -21.58 8.52 6.79
N VAL A 53 -20.58 7.87 7.40
CA VAL A 53 -20.79 7.03 8.59
C VAL A 53 -21.44 7.82 9.71
N LEU A 54 -20.93 9.04 9.97
CA LEU A 54 -21.49 9.94 10.99
C LEU A 54 -22.94 10.36 10.74
N ARG A 55 -23.38 10.41 9.48
CA ARG A 55 -24.78 10.73 9.12
C ARG A 55 -25.70 9.52 9.17
N CYS A 56 -25.17 8.30 9.10
CA CYS A 56 -25.95 7.07 9.14
C CYS A 56 -26.24 6.56 10.56
N VAL A 57 -25.62 7.16 11.59
CA VAL A 57 -25.79 6.73 12.99
C VAL A 57 -26.44 7.82 13.86
N PRO A 58 -27.25 7.43 14.86
CA PRO A 58 -27.82 8.37 15.84
C PRO A 58 -26.73 9.14 16.60
N SER A 59 -27.04 10.36 17.04
CA SER A 59 -26.05 11.22 17.72
C SER A 59 -25.42 10.63 18.97
N GLU A 60 -26.16 9.79 19.70
CA GLU A 60 -25.71 9.14 20.93
C GLU A 60 -24.68 8.01 20.67
N GLU A 61 -24.73 7.38 19.49
CA GLU A 61 -23.91 6.21 19.14
C GLU A 61 -22.72 6.54 18.23
N LYS A 62 -22.51 7.82 17.89
CA LYS A 62 -21.44 8.26 16.96
C LYS A 62 -20.05 7.84 17.42
N SER A 63 -19.72 8.11 18.69
CA SER A 63 -18.41 7.80 19.26
C SER A 63 -18.15 6.29 19.31
N PHE A 64 -19.19 5.50 19.60
CA PHE A 64 -19.11 4.04 19.62
C PHE A 64 -18.87 3.47 18.21
N ALA A 65 -19.64 3.93 17.22
CA ALA A 65 -19.50 3.52 15.82
C ALA A 65 -18.10 3.82 15.25
N ILE A 66 -17.58 5.03 15.51
CA ILE A 66 -16.22 5.41 15.09
C ILE A 66 -15.16 4.55 15.80
N GLY A 67 -15.34 4.28 17.09
CA GLY A 67 -14.45 3.41 17.86
C GLY A 67 -14.34 2.01 17.24
N ILE A 68 -15.48 1.40 16.89
CA ILE A 68 -15.51 0.10 16.20
C ILE A 68 -14.86 0.19 14.82
N GLN A 69 -15.19 1.20 14.02
CA GLN A 69 -14.60 1.39 12.70
C GLN A 69 -13.08 1.48 12.77
N PHE A 70 -12.55 2.27 13.71
CA PHE A 70 -11.12 2.42 13.92
C PHE A 70 -10.47 1.12 14.40
N LEU A 71 -11.11 0.41 15.33
CA LEU A 71 -10.62 -0.88 15.84
C LEU A 71 -10.51 -1.91 14.71
N LEU A 72 -11.56 -2.05 13.89
CA LEU A 72 -11.57 -2.97 12.75
C LEU A 72 -10.51 -2.60 11.71
N MET A 73 -10.40 -1.32 11.36
CA MET A 73 -9.35 -0.84 10.46
C MET A 73 -7.95 -1.14 11.01
N ARG A 74 -7.75 -0.96 12.32
CA ARG A 74 -6.46 -1.22 12.96
C ARG A 74 -6.08 -2.69 12.84
N ILE A 75 -7.00 -3.58 13.19
CA ILE A 75 -6.76 -5.02 13.23
C ILE A 75 -6.59 -5.60 11.83
N LEU A 76 -7.45 -5.21 10.88
CA LEU A 76 -7.52 -5.84 9.57
C LEU A 76 -6.57 -5.21 8.54
N ALA A 77 -6.20 -3.94 8.68
CA ALA A 77 -5.35 -3.24 7.72
C ALA A 77 -4.02 -2.80 8.33
N TRP A 78 -4.05 -2.00 9.40
CA TRP A 78 -2.83 -1.35 9.90
C TRP A 78 -1.86 -2.30 10.61
N LEU A 79 -2.32 -3.33 11.30
CA LEU A 79 -1.45 -4.34 11.91
C LEU A 79 -0.80 -5.28 10.88
N PRO A 80 -1.54 -5.86 9.90
CA PRO A 80 -0.92 -6.74 8.90
C PRO A 80 -0.08 -5.99 7.87
N ALA A 81 -0.35 -4.70 7.59
CA ALA A 81 0.38 -3.95 6.58
C ALA A 81 1.90 -3.91 6.83
N PRO A 82 2.42 -3.49 8.01
CA PRO A 82 3.86 -3.51 8.27
C PRO A 82 4.49 -4.90 8.12
N ALA A 83 3.78 -5.97 8.49
CA ALA A 83 4.28 -7.33 8.30
C ALA A 83 4.39 -7.68 6.81
N LEU A 84 3.34 -7.43 6.02
CA LEU A 84 3.33 -7.69 4.58
C LEU A 84 4.39 -6.86 3.85
N PHE A 85 4.43 -5.55 4.08
CA PHE A 85 5.44 -4.69 3.48
C PHE A 85 6.85 -5.02 3.97
N GLY A 86 7.01 -5.42 5.24
CA GLY A 86 8.27 -5.93 5.79
C GLY A 86 8.76 -7.18 5.06
N THR A 87 7.89 -8.16 4.82
CA THR A 87 8.26 -9.35 4.04
C THR A 87 8.62 -9.01 2.58
N ALA A 88 7.91 -8.06 1.97
CA ALA A 88 8.23 -7.59 0.62
C ALA A 88 9.63 -6.94 0.57
N ILE A 89 10.02 -6.20 1.61
CA ILE A 89 11.35 -5.61 1.75
C ILE A 89 12.40 -6.72 1.96
N ASP A 90 12.18 -7.63 2.92
CA ASP A 90 13.12 -8.69 3.26
C ASP A 90 13.42 -9.63 2.09
N THR A 91 12.42 -9.90 1.26
CA THR A 91 12.58 -10.75 0.07
C THR A 91 13.41 -10.09 -1.04
N SER A 92 13.62 -8.77 -0.99
CA SER A 92 14.53 -8.04 -1.91
C SER A 92 15.98 -8.01 -1.42
N CYS A 93 16.27 -8.62 -0.27
CA CYS A 93 17.60 -8.62 0.30
C CYS A 93 18.59 -9.46 -0.52
N ILE A 94 19.69 -8.85 -0.93
CA ILE A 94 20.81 -9.53 -1.61
C ILE A 94 21.80 -10.05 -0.57
N TRP A 95 22.13 -9.23 0.44
CA TRP A 95 23.12 -9.58 1.44
C TRP A 95 22.62 -9.35 2.87
N TRP A 96 22.59 -10.44 3.64
CA TRP A 96 22.21 -10.43 5.05
C TRP A 96 23.42 -10.20 5.94
N ARG A 97 23.33 -9.20 6.83
CA ARG A 97 24.30 -9.02 7.89
C ARG A 97 24.12 -10.12 8.93
N ARG A 98 25.22 -10.75 9.32
CA ARG A 98 25.24 -11.75 10.39
C ARG A 98 25.96 -11.20 11.61
N VAL A 99 25.35 -11.37 12.78
CA VAL A 99 25.94 -11.03 14.08
C VAL A 99 25.87 -12.28 14.94
N CYS A 100 27.01 -12.68 15.52
CA CYS A 100 27.12 -13.92 16.29
C CYS A 100 26.59 -15.17 15.55
N GLY A 101 26.84 -15.27 14.24
CA GLY A 101 26.39 -16.37 13.39
C GLY A 101 24.89 -16.36 13.03
N LYS A 102 24.09 -15.48 13.64
CA LYS A 102 22.65 -15.36 13.37
C LYS A 102 22.36 -14.26 12.33
N LYS A 103 21.33 -14.48 11.51
CA LYS A 103 20.80 -13.50 10.57
C LYS A 103 20.23 -12.32 11.38
N PHE A 104 20.71 -11.11 11.09
CA PHE A 104 20.25 -9.88 11.72
C PHE A 104 19.42 -9.08 10.70
N ASN A 105 19.87 -7.90 10.29
CA ASN A 105 19.24 -7.09 9.26
C ASN A 105 19.84 -7.35 7.87
N CYS A 106 19.11 -6.96 6.84
CA CYS A 106 19.69 -6.93 5.51
C CYS A 106 20.62 -5.72 5.38
N GLY A 107 21.84 -5.95 4.88
CA GLY A 107 22.82 -4.89 4.66
C GLY A 107 22.77 -4.30 3.24
N TYR A 108 22.24 -5.05 2.26
CA TYR A 108 22.13 -4.56 0.88
C TYR A 108 20.92 -5.15 0.15
N TYR A 109 20.08 -4.27 -0.42
CA TYR A 109 18.82 -4.61 -1.09
C TYR A 109 18.90 -4.39 -2.60
N ASP A 110 18.17 -5.19 -3.36
CA ASP A 110 17.92 -4.96 -4.77
C ASP A 110 16.79 -3.92 -4.94
N ASN A 111 17.16 -2.71 -5.38
CA ASN A 111 16.22 -1.61 -5.55
C ASN A 111 15.15 -1.86 -6.63
N ASN A 112 15.44 -2.66 -7.67
CA ASN A 112 14.48 -2.94 -8.74
C ASN A 112 13.40 -3.91 -8.25
N ILE A 113 13.81 -4.98 -7.59
CA ILE A 113 12.89 -5.96 -6.99
C ILE A 113 12.07 -5.29 -5.88
N LEU A 114 12.73 -4.51 -5.03
CA LEU A 114 12.07 -3.77 -3.95
C LEU A 114 10.99 -2.84 -4.50
N ARG A 115 11.31 -2.01 -5.49
CA ARG A 115 10.35 -1.10 -6.13
C ARG A 115 9.16 -1.87 -6.70
N ASN A 116 9.42 -2.91 -7.48
CA ASN A 116 8.36 -3.64 -8.18
C ASN A 116 7.41 -4.34 -7.19
N ARG A 117 7.95 -4.97 -6.14
CA ARG A 117 7.14 -5.62 -5.11
C ARG A 117 6.35 -4.62 -4.27
N PHE A 118 6.97 -3.52 -3.88
CA PHE A 118 6.33 -2.50 -3.06
C PHE A 118 5.17 -1.81 -3.80
N LEU A 119 5.41 -1.39 -5.05
CA LEU A 119 4.37 -0.79 -5.89
C LEU A 119 3.31 -1.81 -6.32
N GLY A 120 3.73 -3.02 -6.69
CA GLY A 120 2.82 -4.11 -7.05
C GLY A 120 1.85 -4.47 -5.92
N LEU A 121 2.34 -4.53 -4.67
CA LEU A 121 1.50 -4.78 -3.51
C LEU A 121 0.49 -3.65 -3.27
N GLN A 122 0.91 -2.39 -3.40
CA GLN A 122 0.01 -1.24 -3.26
C GLN A 122 -1.08 -1.22 -4.34
N VAL A 123 -0.71 -1.43 -5.60
CA VAL A 123 -1.66 -1.48 -6.72
C VAL A 123 -2.61 -2.67 -6.54
N GLY A 124 -2.09 -3.84 -6.16
CA GLY A 124 -2.90 -5.02 -5.88
C GLY A 124 -3.98 -4.77 -4.82
N TYR A 125 -3.61 -4.15 -3.69
CA TYR A 125 -4.58 -3.80 -2.64
C TYR A 125 -5.65 -2.82 -3.15
N LYS A 126 -5.26 -1.79 -3.91
CA LYS A 126 -6.21 -0.81 -4.47
C LYS A 126 -7.17 -1.46 -5.47
N VAL A 127 -6.66 -2.28 -6.38
CA VAL A 127 -7.48 -2.99 -7.39
C VAL A 127 -8.45 -3.96 -6.71
N MET A 128 -7.99 -4.72 -5.71
CA MET A 128 -8.85 -5.60 -4.92
C MET A 128 -9.96 -4.80 -4.23
N GLY A 129 -9.64 -3.67 -3.61
CA GLY A 129 -10.63 -2.79 -2.98
C GLY A 129 -11.67 -2.24 -3.95
N ILE A 130 -11.24 -1.75 -5.12
CA ILE A 130 -12.14 -1.28 -6.18
C ILE A 130 -13.04 -2.41 -6.67
N ALA A 131 -12.49 -3.61 -6.91
CA ALA A 131 -13.27 -4.76 -7.33
C ALA A 131 -14.33 -5.15 -6.30
N LEU A 132 -14.00 -5.17 -5.01
CA LEU A 132 -14.96 -5.46 -3.94
C LEU A 132 -16.07 -4.41 -3.87
N LEU A 133 -15.74 -3.11 -3.97
CA LEU A 133 -16.73 -2.04 -4.00
C LEU A 133 -17.65 -2.13 -5.22
N MET A 134 -17.09 -2.44 -6.40
CA MET A 134 -17.87 -2.66 -7.62
C MET A 134 -18.84 -3.83 -7.46
N MET A 135 -18.38 -4.94 -6.88
CA MET A 135 -19.21 -6.12 -6.62
C MET A 135 -20.33 -5.82 -5.61
N LEU A 136 -20.03 -5.10 -4.53
CA LEU A 136 -21.03 -4.67 -3.54
C LEU A 136 -22.04 -3.70 -4.13
N GLY A 137 -21.59 -2.72 -4.92
CA GLY A 137 -22.44 -1.77 -5.62
C GLY A 137 -23.37 -2.47 -6.63
N TRP A 138 -22.84 -3.43 -7.38
CA TRP A 138 -23.63 -4.25 -8.31
C TRP A 138 -24.69 -5.08 -7.58
N LYS A 139 -24.32 -5.73 -6.46
CA LYS A 139 -25.27 -6.49 -5.63
C LYS A 139 -26.34 -5.57 -5.01
N ALA A 140 -25.96 -4.42 -4.48
CA ALA A 140 -26.90 -3.46 -3.90
C ALA A 140 -27.89 -2.94 -4.93
N LYS A 141 -27.41 -2.55 -6.13
CA LYS A 141 -28.28 -2.12 -7.24
C LYS A 141 -29.26 -3.22 -7.63
N ARG A 142 -28.79 -4.46 -7.80
CA ARG A 142 -29.64 -5.60 -8.15
C ARG A 142 -30.70 -5.88 -7.07
N THR A 143 -30.34 -5.82 -5.79
CA THR A 143 -31.31 -6.00 -4.68
C THR A 143 -32.34 -4.87 -4.62
N GLN A 144 -31.96 -3.64 -4.94
CA GLN A 144 -32.89 -2.51 -5.06
C GLN A 144 -33.85 -2.71 -6.23
N GLU A 145 -33.37 -3.12 -7.40
CA GLU A 145 -34.22 -3.45 -8.56
C GLU A 145 -35.24 -4.56 -8.21
N TYR A 146 -34.82 -5.64 -7.54
CA TYR A 146 -35.74 -6.68 -7.06
C TYR A 146 -36.77 -6.17 -6.04
N SER A 147 -36.37 -5.25 -5.15
CA SER A 147 -37.27 -4.66 -4.15
C SER A 147 -38.32 -3.75 -4.80
N LEU A 148 -37.93 -3.03 -5.86
CA LEU A 148 -38.83 -2.19 -6.65
C LEU A 148 -39.80 -3.03 -7.49
N GLU A 149 -39.33 -4.08 -8.17
CA GLU A 149 -40.19 -5.02 -8.93
C GLU A 149 -41.23 -5.71 -8.02
N LYS A 150 -40.88 -5.99 -6.76
CA LYS A 150 -41.80 -6.55 -5.75
C LYS A 150 -42.79 -5.56 -5.15
N ARG A 151 -42.64 -4.24 -5.39
CA ARG A 151 -43.72 -3.27 -5.25
C ARG A 151 -44.39 -3.14 -6.62
N PRO A 152 -45.28 -4.07 -7.05
CA PRO A 152 -46.17 -3.72 -8.13
C PRO A 152 -47.00 -2.54 -7.63
N GLU A 153 -47.15 -1.54 -8.48
CA GLU A 153 -48.06 -0.40 -8.38
C GLU A 153 -49.32 -0.76 -7.55
N GLY A 154 -49.26 -0.55 -6.24
CA GLY A 154 -50.43 -0.51 -5.38
C GLY A 154 -51.02 0.89 -5.52
N PRO A 155 -52.28 1.03 -5.96
CA PRO A 155 -52.80 2.30 -6.45
C PRO A 155 -52.87 3.37 -5.34
N LEU A 156 -52.43 4.58 -5.71
CA LEU A 156 -52.71 5.92 -5.17
C LEU A 156 -52.75 6.09 -3.63
#